data_AF-A0A7J7N656-F1
#
_entry.id   AF-A0A7J7N656-F1
#
_cell.length_a   1.000
_cell.length_b   1.000
_cell.length_c   1.000
_cell.angle_alpha   90.00
_cell.angle_beta   90.00
_cell.angle_gamma   90.00
#
_symmetry.space_group_name_H-M   'P 1'
#
loop_
_entity.id
_entity.type
_entity.pdbx_description
1 polymer ?
#
loop_
_entity_poly.entity_id
_entity_poly.type
_entity_poly.pdbx_seq_one_letter_code
_entity_poly.pdbx_strand_id
1 'polypeptide(L)'
;MFPKTYLGYPLIQGRVTKQTIMPLIEKIRKRANSWTGSMISFQGKVTLAKSILNNIPIHNMEIYKWPRSFIKEGDNIIRNYIWTEDPTKQKGVTLKWEKVYKPVKEGGLGVQSREEVSNAILCKLHWVFKQGTEEWEKILKFKFNSKSGGPIRYHKPSTIWKGIQTGAVLSKPYIGWLIGNRA
;
A
#
# COMPACT_ATOMS: atom_id res chain seq x y z
N MET A 1 -0.32 5.40 29.59
CA MET A 1 0.62 5.62 28.47
C MET A 1 0.15 4.76 27.29
N PHE A 2 -0.26 5.33 26.17
CA PHE A 2 -0.65 4.52 25.00
C PHE A 2 0.58 3.82 24.41
N PRO A 3 0.44 2.57 23.93
CA PRO A 3 1.57 1.84 23.35
C PRO A 3 2.07 2.58 22.10
N LYS A 4 3.39 2.75 22.00
CA LYS A 4 4.00 3.39 20.81
C LYS A 4 3.90 2.49 19.57
N THR A 5 3.63 1.19 19.76
CA THR A 5 3.50 0.19 18.70
C THR A 5 2.24 -0.65 18.89
N TYR A 6 1.51 -0.90 17.82
CA TYR A 6 0.35 -1.79 17.78
C TYR A 6 0.49 -2.74 16.60
N LEU A 7 0.34 -4.05 16.86
CA LEU A 7 0.56 -5.12 15.86
C LEU A 7 1.92 -5.04 15.14
N GLY A 8 2.95 -4.52 15.81
CA GLY A 8 4.28 -4.33 15.22
C GLY A 8 4.45 -3.06 14.40
N TYR A 9 3.48 -2.13 14.42
CA TYR A 9 3.52 -0.87 13.68
C TYR A 9 3.48 0.34 14.62
N PRO A 10 4.26 1.40 14.34
CA PRO A 10 4.26 2.59 15.19
C PRO A 10 2.92 3.31 15.11
N LEU A 11 2.26 3.50 16.25
CA LEU A 11 1.04 4.31 16.35
C LEU A 11 1.44 5.78 16.28
N ILE A 12 1.23 6.39 15.12
CA ILE A 12 1.63 7.78 14.89
C ILE A 12 0.43 8.70 14.89
N GLN A 13 0.55 9.75 15.70
CA GLN A 13 -0.30 10.92 15.65
C GLN A 13 0.37 11.97 14.76
N GLY A 14 -0.31 12.41 13.70
CA GLY A 14 0.19 13.42 12.77
C GLY A 14 0.65 12.87 11.42
N ARG A 15 1.67 13.48 10.82
CA ARG A 15 2.15 13.17 9.46
C ARG A 15 3.09 11.97 9.48
N VAL A 16 2.87 11.02 8.58
CA VAL A 16 3.81 9.92 8.32
C VAL A 16 5.07 10.49 7.66
N THR A 17 6.21 10.32 8.33
CA THR A 17 7.52 10.79 7.86
C THR A 17 8.35 9.64 7.30
N LYS A 18 9.54 9.96 6.79
CA LYS A 18 10.45 8.93 6.27
C LYS A 18 10.80 7.91 7.36
N GLN A 19 11.09 8.40 8.55
CA GLN A 19 11.51 7.60 9.70
C GLN A 19 10.44 6.60 10.15
N THR A 20 9.16 6.94 9.97
CA THR A 20 8.03 6.05 10.26
C THR A 20 8.05 4.76 9.43
N ILE A 21 8.27 4.88 8.12
CA ILE A 21 8.13 3.77 7.18
C ILE A 21 9.46 3.02 7.01
N MET A 22 10.59 3.66 7.32
CA MET A 22 11.93 3.08 7.18
C MET A 22 12.07 1.67 7.79
N PRO A 23 11.55 1.36 8.99
CA PRO A 23 11.62 0.01 9.56
C PRO A 23 10.95 -1.06 8.68
N LEU A 24 9.89 -0.69 7.93
CA LEU A 24 9.21 -1.61 7.03
C LEU A 24 9.99 -1.88 5.75
N ILE A 25 10.62 -0.85 5.20
CA ILE A 25 11.56 -1.03 4.08
C ILE A 25 12.71 -1.92 4.51
N GLU A 26 13.28 -1.70 5.70
CA GLU A 26 14.36 -2.52 6.21
C GLU A 26 13.92 -3.96 6.48
N LYS A 27 12.67 -4.17 6.91
CA LYS A 27 12.08 -5.51 7.02
C LYS A 27 11.98 -6.21 5.66
N ILE A 28 11.56 -5.50 4.61
CA ILE A 28 11.53 -6.04 3.23
C ILE A 28 12.95 -6.38 2.76
N ARG A 29 13.91 -5.47 2.98
CA ARG A 29 15.33 -5.66 2.63
C ARG A 29 15.93 -6.86 3.34
N LYS A 30 15.77 -6.95 4.66
CA LYS A 30 16.27 -8.07 5.46
C LYS A 30 15.67 -9.39 5.00
N ARG A 31 14.38 -9.42 4.66
CA ARG A 31 13.73 -10.63 4.17
C ARG A 31 14.24 -11.02 2.78
N ALA A 32 14.38 -10.08 1.86
CA ALA A 32 14.98 -10.32 0.56
C ALA A 32 16.41 -10.87 0.69
N ASN A 33 17.25 -10.21 1.49
CA ASN A 33 18.64 -10.60 1.73
C ASN A 33 18.77 -11.99 2.36
N SER A 34 17.83 -12.41 3.21
CA SER A 34 17.86 -13.76 3.80
C SER A 34 17.72 -14.90 2.79
N TRP A 35 17.26 -14.60 1.56
CA TRP A 35 17.17 -15.54 0.45
C TRP A 35 18.23 -15.31 -0.63
N THR A 36 18.94 -14.18 -0.56
CA THR A 36 20.01 -13.85 -1.50
C THR A 36 21.26 -14.62 -1.10
N GLY A 37 21.44 -15.81 -1.69
CA GLY A 37 22.46 -16.79 -1.34
C GLY A 37 21.93 -18.23 -1.23
N SER A 38 20.60 -18.38 -1.16
CA SER A 38 19.95 -19.68 -1.30
C SER A 38 19.87 -20.10 -2.78
N MET A 39 19.97 -21.39 -3.09
CA MET A 39 19.76 -21.94 -4.45
C MET A 39 18.27 -21.92 -4.82
N ILE A 40 17.74 -20.71 -5.07
CA ILE A 40 16.35 -20.50 -5.47
C ILE A 40 16.31 -20.16 -6.96
N SER A 41 15.51 -20.91 -7.71
CA SER A 41 15.28 -20.65 -9.13
C SER A 41 14.68 -19.26 -9.36
N PHE A 42 14.84 -18.70 -10.57
CA PHE A 42 14.26 -17.41 -10.93
C PHE A 42 12.75 -17.35 -10.63
N GLN A 43 12.01 -18.39 -11.03
CA GLN A 43 10.58 -18.50 -10.77
C GLN A 43 10.25 -18.60 -9.27
N GLY A 44 11.11 -19.26 -8.48
CA GLY A 44 11.01 -19.29 -7.02
C GLY A 44 11.15 -17.89 -6.42
N LYS A 45 12.13 -17.10 -6.88
CA LYS A 45 12.30 -15.69 -6.44
C LYS A 45 11.07 -14.84 -6.77
N VAL A 46 10.52 -14.98 -7.98
CA VAL A 46 9.29 -14.28 -8.38
C VAL A 46 8.12 -14.67 -7.47
N THR A 47 7.97 -15.95 -7.17
CA THR A 47 6.92 -16.46 -6.28
C THR A 47 7.06 -15.87 -4.87
N LEU A 48 8.26 -15.88 -4.30
CA LEU A 48 8.53 -15.30 -2.96
C LEU A 48 8.30 -13.79 -2.92
N ALA A 49 8.66 -13.07 -3.98
CA ALA A 49 8.40 -11.65 -4.09
C ALA A 49 6.90 -11.34 -4.05
N LYS A 50 6.09 -12.12 -4.78
CA LYS A 50 4.63 -11.97 -4.80
C LYS A 50 3.99 -12.33 -3.46
N SER A 51 4.33 -13.48 -2.91
CA SER A 51 3.63 -14.04 -1.75
C SER A 51 4.07 -13.41 -0.42
N ILE A 52 5.31 -12.94 -0.33
CA ILE A 52 5.87 -12.42 0.92
C ILE A 52 6.26 -10.96 0.81
N LEU A 53 7.18 -10.59 -0.10
CA LEU A 53 7.74 -9.23 -0.10
C LEU A 53 6.68 -8.15 -0.39
N ASN A 54 5.77 -8.43 -1.31
CA ASN A 54 4.65 -7.54 -1.62
C ASN A 54 3.61 -7.45 -0.50
N ASN A 55 3.48 -8.49 0.34
CA ASN A 55 2.46 -8.55 1.39
C ASN A 55 2.91 -7.91 2.71
N ILE A 56 4.23 -7.86 3.00
CA ILE A 56 4.79 -7.18 4.18
C ILE A 56 4.23 -5.76 4.40
N PRO A 57 4.17 -4.85 3.40
CA PRO A 57 3.72 -3.48 3.60
C PRO A 57 2.19 -3.31 3.63
N ILE A 58 1.40 -4.30 3.19
CA ILE A 58 -0.03 -4.11 2.86
C ILE A 58 -0.81 -3.57 4.06
N HIS A 59 -0.65 -4.20 5.23
CA HIS A 59 -1.34 -3.75 6.44
C HIS A 59 -0.99 -2.31 6.84
N ASN A 60 0.25 -1.87 6.59
CA ASN A 60 0.63 -0.48 6.86
C ASN A 60 0.03 0.49 5.85
N MET A 61 -0.09 0.07 4.59
CA MET A 61 -0.73 0.87 3.53
C MET A 61 -2.22 1.06 3.75
N GLU A 62 -2.88 0.16 4.49
CA GLU A 62 -4.28 0.33 4.95
C GLU A 62 -4.45 1.51 5.91
N ILE A 63 -3.44 1.76 6.75
CA ILE A 63 -3.49 2.80 7.78
C ILE A 63 -2.93 4.13 7.24
N TYR A 64 -1.87 4.06 6.44
CA TYR A 64 -1.09 5.21 6.01
C TYR A 64 -0.90 5.25 4.50
N LYS A 65 -1.11 6.43 3.91
CA LYS A 65 -0.66 6.69 2.54
C LYS A 65 0.86 6.72 2.48
N TRP A 66 1.45 5.77 1.74
CA TRP A 66 2.90 5.74 1.53
C TRP A 66 3.33 6.85 0.57
N PRO A 67 4.42 7.58 0.85
CA PRO A 67 5.02 8.48 -0.13
C PRO A 67 5.58 7.70 -1.32
N ARG A 68 5.50 8.25 -2.53
CA ARG A 68 5.99 7.61 -3.77
C ARG A 68 7.45 7.17 -3.70
N SER A 69 8.31 7.96 -3.02
CA SER A 69 9.72 7.61 -2.81
C SER A 69 9.89 6.24 -2.14
N PHE A 70 9.01 5.89 -1.19
CA PHE A 70 9.04 4.62 -0.48
C PHE A 70 8.50 3.45 -1.27
N ILE A 71 7.48 3.71 -2.09
CA ILE A 71 6.97 2.73 -3.03
C ILE A 71 8.12 2.31 -3.94
N LYS A 72 8.80 3.30 -4.55
CA LYS A 72 9.96 3.11 -5.42
C LYS A 72 11.13 2.41 -4.74
N GLU A 73 11.44 2.76 -3.48
CA GLU A 73 12.52 2.09 -2.74
C GLU A 73 12.21 0.60 -2.49
N GLY A 74 10.97 0.27 -2.12
CA GLY A 74 10.53 -1.11 -1.97
C GLY A 74 10.56 -1.89 -3.30
N ASP A 75 10.09 -1.27 -4.39
CA ASP A 75 10.14 -1.86 -5.73
C ASP A 75 11.59 -2.12 -6.19
N ASN A 76 12.52 -1.21 -5.86
CA ASN A 76 13.94 -1.40 -6.16
C ASN A 76 14.53 -2.61 -5.42
N ILE A 77 14.15 -2.83 -4.15
CA ILE A 77 14.61 -4.00 -3.38
C ILE A 77 14.10 -5.30 -4.03
N ILE A 78 12.81 -5.35 -4.40
CA ILE A 78 12.22 -6.52 -5.05
C ILE A 78 12.86 -6.77 -6.42
N ARG A 79 13.12 -5.70 -7.18
CA ARG A 79 13.84 -5.78 -8.46
C ARG A 79 15.23 -6.36 -8.28
N ASN A 80 16.01 -5.84 -7.34
CA ASN A 80 17.36 -6.34 -7.11
C ASN A 80 17.34 -7.80 -6.66
N TYR A 81 16.40 -8.18 -5.79
CA TYR A 81 16.24 -9.55 -5.32
C TYR A 81 16.00 -10.56 -6.46
N ILE A 82 15.07 -10.26 -7.37
CA ILE A 82 14.72 -11.20 -8.44
C ILE A 82 15.82 -11.27 -9.51
N TRP A 83 16.41 -10.13 -9.92
CA TRP A 83 17.36 -10.07 -11.06
C TRP A 83 18.83 -10.19 -10.67
N THR A 84 19.16 -10.08 -9.39
CA THR A 84 20.55 -10.09 -8.94
C THR A 84 20.77 -11.19 -7.91
N GLU A 85 21.96 -11.79 -7.96
CA GLU A 85 22.45 -12.70 -6.92
C GLU A 85 23.07 -11.94 -5.74
N ASP A 86 23.34 -10.65 -5.92
CA ASP A 86 23.93 -9.75 -4.93
C ASP A 86 23.10 -8.45 -4.88
N PRO A 87 22.47 -8.10 -3.74
CA PRO A 87 21.59 -6.95 -3.65
C PRO A 87 22.35 -5.60 -3.68
N THR A 88 23.69 -5.64 -3.62
CA THR A 88 24.57 -4.47 -3.67
C THR A 88 25.09 -4.15 -5.07
N LYS A 89 25.04 -5.10 -6.01
CA LYS A 89 25.48 -4.89 -7.40
C LYS A 89 24.31 -4.50 -8.28
N GLN A 90 24.39 -3.33 -8.91
CA GLN A 90 23.38 -2.90 -9.88
C GLN A 90 23.64 -3.60 -11.21
N LYS A 91 22.97 -4.72 -11.51
CA LYS A 91 22.86 -5.18 -12.90
C LYS A 91 21.90 -4.27 -13.64
N GLY A 92 22.28 -3.86 -14.86
CA GLY A 92 21.39 -3.12 -15.76
C GLY A 92 20.21 -4.00 -16.16
N VAL A 93 19.10 -3.91 -15.42
CA VAL A 93 17.86 -4.59 -15.79
C VAL A 93 17.22 -3.81 -16.92
N THR A 94 17.30 -4.34 -18.15
CA THR A 94 16.75 -3.72 -19.37
C THR A 94 15.22 -3.76 -19.44
N LEU A 95 14.56 -4.48 -18.52
CA LEU A 95 13.10 -4.59 -18.48
C LEU A 95 12.47 -3.41 -17.75
N LYS A 96 11.58 -2.70 -18.45
CA LYS A 96 10.67 -1.74 -17.81
C LYS A 96 9.87 -2.44 -16.72
N TRP A 97 9.94 -1.91 -15.51
CA TRP A 97 9.29 -2.51 -14.34
C TRP A 97 7.76 -2.60 -14.48
N GLU A 98 7.16 -1.72 -15.28
CA GLU A 98 5.75 -1.77 -15.67
C GLU A 98 5.36 -3.10 -16.33
N LYS A 99 6.26 -3.71 -17.13
CA LYS A 99 6.00 -5.01 -17.73
C LYS A 99 6.03 -6.15 -16.71
N VAL A 100 6.81 -6.01 -15.63
CA VAL A 100 6.91 -7.03 -14.58
C VAL A 100 5.58 -7.18 -13.84
N TYR A 101 4.81 -6.09 -13.74
CA TYR A 101 3.52 -6.12 -13.05
C TYR A 101 2.42 -6.85 -13.83
N LYS A 102 2.52 -6.87 -15.15
CA LYS A 102 1.49 -7.46 -16.01
C LYS A 102 1.29 -8.95 -15.75
N PRO A 103 0.08 -9.50 -15.96
CA PRO A 103 -0.18 -10.93 -15.87
C PRO A 103 0.78 -11.75 -16.75
N VAL A 104 1.02 -13.00 -16.36
CA VAL A 104 1.85 -13.93 -17.14
C VAL A 104 1.31 -14.12 -18.56
N LYS A 105 -0.03 -14.09 -18.72
CA LYS A 105 -0.72 -14.16 -20.02
C LYS A 105 -0.39 -12.99 -20.96
N GLU A 106 0.03 -11.84 -20.41
CA GLU A 106 0.42 -10.64 -21.16
C GLU A 106 1.96 -10.51 -21.29
N GLY A 107 2.70 -11.58 -20.99
CA GLY A 107 4.17 -11.58 -21.04
C GLY A 107 4.84 -10.85 -19.88
N GLY A 108 4.11 -10.58 -18.79
CA GLY A 108 4.67 -10.07 -17.54
C GLY A 108 4.99 -11.17 -16.53
N LEU A 109 5.39 -10.77 -15.32
CA LEU A 109 5.64 -11.72 -14.23
C LEU A 109 4.48 -11.82 -13.25
N GLY A 110 3.45 -10.97 -13.34
CA GLY A 110 2.29 -10.94 -12.44
C GLY A 110 2.64 -10.51 -11.02
N VAL A 111 3.70 -9.72 -10.84
CA VAL A 111 4.02 -9.08 -9.56
C VAL A 111 3.03 -7.94 -9.35
N GLN A 112 2.50 -7.75 -8.15
CA GLN A 112 1.56 -6.64 -7.93
C GLN A 112 2.32 -5.31 -7.86
N SER A 113 1.78 -4.27 -8.52
CA SER A 113 2.26 -2.90 -8.37
C SER A 113 1.87 -2.37 -6.98
N ARG A 114 2.87 -1.99 -6.18
CA ARG A 114 2.64 -1.41 -4.85
C ARG A 114 1.89 -0.07 -4.93
N GLU A 115 2.05 0.69 -6.02
CA GLU A 115 1.28 1.92 -6.22
C GLU A 115 -0.19 1.61 -6.48
N GLU A 116 -0.49 0.63 -7.33
CA GLU A 116 -1.88 0.21 -7.61
C GLU A 116 -2.54 -0.39 -6.37
N VAL A 117 -1.85 -1.25 -5.63
CA VAL A 117 -2.33 -1.81 -4.37
C VAL A 117 -2.60 -0.70 -3.35
N SER A 118 -1.68 0.26 -3.20
CA SER A 118 -1.89 1.40 -2.30
C SER A 118 -3.11 2.24 -2.73
N ASN A 119 -3.27 2.52 -4.02
CA ASN A 119 -4.42 3.26 -4.54
C ASN A 119 -5.74 2.50 -4.31
N ALA A 120 -5.77 1.19 -4.56
CA ALA A 120 -6.93 0.34 -4.34
C ALA A 120 -7.33 0.31 -2.86
N ILE A 121 -6.36 0.21 -1.95
CA ILE A 121 -6.58 0.28 -0.51
C ILE A 121 -7.17 1.64 -0.10
N LEU A 122 -6.67 2.75 -0.66
CA LEU A 122 -7.23 4.08 -0.40
C LEU A 122 -8.68 4.21 -0.92
N CYS A 123 -8.98 3.63 -2.08
CA CYS A 123 -10.35 3.55 -2.60
C CYS A 123 -11.26 2.73 -1.68
N LYS A 124 -10.80 1.56 -1.19
CA LYS A 124 -11.51 0.75 -0.19
C LYS A 124 -11.78 1.55 1.07
N LEU A 125 -10.79 2.27 1.59
CA LEU A 125 -10.95 3.11 2.78
C LEU A 125 -11.98 4.23 2.57
N HIS A 126 -12.01 4.86 1.39
CA HIS A 126 -13.05 5.84 1.05
C HIS A 126 -14.44 5.20 0.97
N TRP A 127 -14.55 4.01 0.37
CA TRP A 127 -15.82 3.29 0.29
C TRP A 127 -16.36 2.94 1.67
N VAL A 128 -15.51 2.41 2.55
CA VAL A 128 -15.85 2.13 3.96
C VAL A 128 -16.29 3.41 4.68
N PHE A 129 -15.59 4.53 4.48
CA PHE A 129 -16.01 5.80 5.06
C PHE A 129 -17.40 6.24 4.59
N LYS A 130 -17.81 5.91 3.37
CA LYS A 130 -19.14 6.23 2.82
C LYS A 130 -20.21 5.25 3.30
N GLN A 131 -20.02 3.96 3.07
CA GLN A 131 -21.07 2.94 3.20
C GLN A 131 -20.89 2.00 4.40
N GLY A 132 -19.79 2.11 5.14
CA GLY A 132 -19.50 1.23 6.26
C GLY A 132 -20.57 1.28 7.36
N THR A 133 -20.93 0.10 7.87
CA THR A 133 -21.93 -0.11 8.92
C THR A 133 -21.34 -0.68 10.21
N GLU A 134 -20.08 -1.12 10.20
CA GLU A 134 -19.41 -1.66 11.39
C GLU A 134 -19.10 -0.55 12.41
N GLU A 135 -18.91 -0.94 13.67
CA GLU A 135 -18.79 0.02 14.78
C GLU A 135 -17.58 0.97 14.62
N TRP A 136 -16.45 0.44 14.18
CA TRP A 136 -15.26 1.26 13.91
C TRP A 136 -15.45 2.21 12.71
N GLU A 137 -16.29 1.84 11.75
CA GLU A 137 -16.63 2.65 10.58
C GLU A 137 -17.57 3.79 10.97
N LYS A 138 -18.49 3.55 11.91
CA LYS A 138 -19.29 4.60 12.54
C LYS A 138 -18.41 5.59 13.29
N ILE A 139 -17.40 5.12 14.04
CA ILE A 139 -16.41 5.99 14.70
C ILE A 139 -15.63 6.82 13.68
N LEU A 140 -15.22 6.21 12.56
CA LEU A 140 -14.54 6.88 11.45
C LEU A 140 -15.42 8.00 10.87
N LYS A 141 -16.70 7.70 10.61
CA LYS A 141 -17.71 8.66 10.15
C LYS A 141 -17.90 9.79 11.17
N PHE A 142 -18.09 9.47 12.44
CA PHE A 142 -18.24 10.46 13.51
C PHE A 142 -17.04 11.40 13.61
N LYS A 143 -15.81 10.87 13.45
CA LYS A 143 -14.57 11.65 13.57
C LYS A 143 -14.32 12.60 12.40
N PHE A 144 -14.80 12.26 11.21
CA PHE A 144 -14.50 12.97 9.96
C PHE A 144 -15.72 13.51 9.20
N ASN A 145 -16.93 13.35 9.74
CA ASN A 145 -18.11 14.08 9.28
C ASN A 145 -18.31 15.36 10.11
N SER A 146 -18.85 16.37 9.46
CA SER A 146 -19.36 17.59 10.08
C SER A 146 -20.72 17.33 10.74
N LYS A 147 -21.06 18.15 11.74
CA LYS A 147 -22.39 18.15 12.37
C LYS A 147 -23.52 18.45 11.38
N SER A 148 -23.22 19.16 10.29
CA SER A 148 -24.14 19.51 9.21
C SER A 148 -24.42 18.36 8.22
N GLY A 149 -23.85 17.18 8.43
CA GLY A 149 -23.83 16.10 7.45
C GLY A 149 -22.72 16.27 6.41
N GLY A 150 -22.03 15.18 6.11
CA GLY A 150 -20.96 15.11 5.11
C GLY A 150 -19.52 15.35 5.63
N PRO A 151 -18.51 15.13 4.78
CA PRO A 151 -17.08 15.27 5.10
C PRO A 151 -16.66 16.59 5.74
N ILE A 152 -15.74 16.56 6.72
CA ILE A 152 -15.07 17.78 7.20
C ILE A 152 -14.31 18.47 6.05
N ARG A 153 -14.40 19.81 6.00
CA ARG A 153 -13.74 20.62 4.95
C ARG A 153 -12.50 21.35 5.43
N TYR A 154 -12.30 21.47 6.74
CA TYR A 154 -11.13 22.11 7.33
C TYR A 154 -9.93 21.16 7.39
N HIS A 155 -8.73 21.73 7.50
CA HIS A 155 -7.50 20.95 7.63
C HIS A 155 -7.46 20.22 8.98
N LYS A 156 -7.39 18.88 8.94
CA LYS A 156 -7.16 18.04 10.12
C LYS A 156 -5.85 17.28 9.92
N PRO A 157 -4.87 17.37 10.83
CA PRO A 157 -3.59 16.67 10.72
C PRO A 157 -3.77 15.17 10.99
N SER A 158 -4.39 14.46 10.04
CA SER A 158 -4.63 13.02 10.09
C SER A 158 -4.22 12.37 8.78
N THR A 159 -3.39 11.34 8.89
CA THR A 159 -2.96 10.50 7.76
C THR A 159 -4.12 9.71 7.17
N ILE A 160 -4.99 9.18 8.01
CA ILE A 160 -6.22 8.47 7.62
C ILE A 160 -7.13 9.42 6.82
N TRP A 161 -7.32 10.66 7.28
CA TRP A 161 -8.15 11.63 6.56
C TRP A 161 -7.60 11.97 5.17
N LYS A 162 -6.28 12.21 5.08
CA LYS A 162 -5.61 12.42 3.77
C LYS A 162 -5.73 11.20 2.86
N GLY A 163 -5.71 10.00 3.43
CA GLY A 163 -5.96 8.74 2.73
C GLY A 163 -7.37 8.70 2.14
N ILE A 164 -8.39 8.97 2.96
CA ILE A 164 -9.81 9.04 2.54
C ILE A 164 -10.01 10.08 1.44
N GLN A 165 -9.43 11.29 1.58
CA GLN A 165 -9.50 12.34 0.57
C GLN A 165 -8.85 11.91 -0.75
N THR A 166 -7.69 11.25 -0.70
CA THR A 166 -7.04 10.71 -1.90
C THR A 166 -7.91 9.63 -2.54
N GLY A 167 -8.44 8.70 -1.75
CA GLY A 167 -9.34 7.65 -2.22
C GLY A 167 -10.63 8.20 -2.83
N ALA A 168 -11.16 9.30 -2.30
CA ALA A 168 -12.31 10.01 -2.86
C ALA A 168 -12.03 10.53 -4.28
N VAL A 169 -10.85 11.12 -4.49
CA VAL A 169 -10.43 11.60 -5.82
C VAL A 169 -10.23 10.43 -6.78
N LEU A 170 -9.58 9.35 -6.33
CA LEU A 170 -9.29 8.16 -7.14
C LEU A 170 -10.55 7.38 -7.53
N SER A 171 -11.53 7.30 -6.63
CA SER A 171 -12.78 6.55 -6.85
C SER A 171 -13.85 7.36 -7.58
N LYS A 172 -13.78 8.70 -7.58
CA LYS A 172 -14.74 9.58 -8.25
C LYS A 172 -15.13 9.15 -9.68
N PRO A 173 -14.20 8.81 -10.59
CA PRO A 173 -14.56 8.39 -11.96
C PRO A 173 -15.26 7.01 -12.02
N TYR A 174 -15.18 6.21 -10.96
CA TYR A 174 -15.75 4.86 -10.89
C TYR A 174 -17.03 4.78 -10.06
N ILE A 175 -17.46 5.89 -9.43
CA ILE A 175 -18.69 5.96 -8.63
C ILE A 175 -19.80 6.52 -9.51
N GLY A 176 -20.86 5.73 -9.69
CA GLY A 176 -22.08 6.12 -10.40
C GLY A 176 -23.31 5.96 -9.51
N TRP A 177 -24.38 6.65 -9.88
CA TRP A 177 -25.70 6.41 -9.30
C TRP A 177 -26.33 5.22 -9.99
N LEU A 178 -26.81 4.26 -9.20
CA LEU A 178 -27.75 3.26 -9.69
C LEU A 178 -29.10 3.96 -9.85
N ILE A 179 -29.48 4.25 -11.09
CA ILE A 179 -30.80 4.80 -11.41
C ILE A 179 -31.75 3.60 -11.54
N GLY A 180 -32.55 3.35 -10.50
CA GLY A 180 -33.59 2.32 -10.51
C GLY A 180 -34.12 1.98 -9.12
N ASN A 181 -35.44 2.02 -8.96
CA ASN A 181 -36.12 1.46 -7.79
C ASN A 181 -35.98 -0.07 -7.83
N ARG A 182 -35.37 -0.66 -6.81
CA ARG A 182 -35.65 -2.06 -6.48
C ARG A 182 -36.98 -2.09 -5.75
N ALA A 183 -38.03 -2.45 -6.48
CA ALA A 183 -39.24 -3.01 -5.90
C ALA A 183 -38.91 -4.31 -5.16
#